data_AF-A0A4U5ZRF0-F1
#
_entry.id   AF-A0A4U5ZRF0-F1
#
_cell.length_a   1.000
_cell.length_b   1.000
_cell.length_c   1.000
_cell.angle_alpha   90.00
_cell.angle_beta   90.00
_cell.angle_gamma   90.00
#
_symmetry.space_group_name_H-M   'P 1'
#
loop_
_entity.id
_entity.type
_entity.pdbx_description
1 polymer ?
#
loop_
_entity_poly.entity_id
_entity_poly.type
_entity_poly.pdbx_seq_one_letter_code
_entity_poly.pdbx_strand_id
1 'polypeptide(L)'
;MDEQWISITDAAARLTEAGDRIDRSSLSRYLKQHSEALPLKPDGRSSLVEFGALVAHRSENVRVRPLPIPAVAISVPHLGATHGVLPTRTQSDGAARKAQADAELREMDLAERRKELTPYAEVDQAGRDAVAMMQSAFERAIDTEASTLSLKYGWEERVVRLALKNFAKTGLAVFNRQVLEKLDAMRRRDDAGDDDMAFSEQTQSLQ
;
A
#
# COMPACT_ATOMS: atom_id res chain seq x y z
N MET A 1 -11.11 27.07 -5.50
CA MET A 1 -9.75 27.00 -4.93
C MET A 1 -8.88 27.73 -5.92
N ASP A 2 -8.49 28.96 -5.61
CA ASP A 2 -7.87 29.85 -6.59
C ASP A 2 -6.45 29.36 -6.90
N GLU A 3 -6.21 28.97 -8.15
CA GLU A 3 -4.89 28.55 -8.66
C GLU A 3 -3.95 29.77 -8.69
N GLN A 4 -3.40 30.11 -7.51
CA GLN A 4 -2.56 31.29 -7.36
C GLN A 4 -1.11 30.94 -7.70
N TRP A 5 -0.75 31.18 -8.96
CA TRP A 5 0.62 31.10 -9.46
C TRP A 5 1.40 32.33 -8.99
N ILE A 6 2.44 32.12 -8.20
CA ILE A 6 3.28 33.19 -7.66
C ILE A 6 4.75 32.93 -7.92
N SER A 7 5.55 34.00 -7.92
CA SER A 7 7.00 33.86 -8.07
C SER A 7 7.62 33.15 -6.87
N ILE A 8 8.74 32.45 -7.05
CA ILE A 8 9.47 31.78 -5.96
C ILE A 8 9.82 32.76 -4.82
N THR A 9 10.12 34.02 -5.14
CA THR A 9 10.44 35.04 -4.14
C THR A 9 9.21 35.39 -3.30
N ASP A 10 8.05 35.56 -3.93
CA ASP A 10 6.80 35.87 -3.24
C ASP A 10 6.27 34.67 -2.45
N ALA A 11 6.48 33.45 -2.97
CA ALA A 11 6.15 32.21 -2.27
C ALA A 11 6.96 32.05 -0.97
N ALA A 12 8.27 32.34 -1.01
CA ALA A 12 9.12 32.29 0.17
C ALA A 12 8.70 33.32 1.23
N ALA A 13 8.33 34.53 0.80
CA ALA A 13 7.84 35.58 1.71
C ALA A 13 6.51 35.16 2.38
N ARG A 14 5.56 34.63 1.61
CA ARG A 14 4.26 34.18 2.14
C ARG A 14 4.36 32.94 3.03
N LEU A 15 5.25 32.00 2.71
CA LEU A 15 5.53 30.86 3.60
C LEU A 15 6.14 31.32 4.92
N THR A 16 7.04 32.29 4.87
CA THR A 16 7.66 32.90 6.06
C THR A 16 6.63 33.63 6.92
N GLU A 17 5.69 34.34 6.31
CA GLU A 17 4.56 34.99 7.00
C GLU A 17 3.59 33.98 7.62
N ALA A 18 3.38 32.83 6.96
CA ALA A 18 2.60 31.71 7.47
C ALA A 18 3.31 30.87 8.56
N GLY A 19 4.53 31.26 8.96
CA GLY A 19 5.29 30.63 10.04
C GLY A 19 6.34 29.60 9.59
N ASP A 20 6.49 29.35 8.29
CA ASP A 20 7.51 28.49 7.70
C ASP A 20 8.67 29.36 7.17
N ARG A 21 9.62 29.70 8.06
CA ARG A 21 10.79 30.53 7.72
C ARG A 21 11.66 29.84 6.68
N ILE A 22 11.52 30.24 5.43
CA ILE A 22 12.29 29.67 4.32
C ILE A 22 12.89 30.76 3.43
N ASP A 23 14.20 30.62 3.19
CA ASP A 23 14.92 31.49 2.25
C ASP A 23 14.66 31.06 0.80
N ARG A 24 14.73 32.04 -0.12
CA ARG A 24 14.55 31.81 -1.57
C ARG A 24 15.42 30.68 -2.13
N SER A 25 16.67 30.57 -1.67
CA SER A 25 17.62 29.53 -2.11
C SER A 25 17.19 28.13 -1.65
N SER A 26 16.72 28.03 -0.41
CA SER A 26 16.17 26.80 0.18
C SER A 26 14.90 26.37 -0.55
N LEU A 27 14.00 27.31 -0.86
CA LEU A 27 12.79 27.02 -1.63
C LEU A 27 13.12 26.57 -3.07
N SER A 28 14.07 27.22 -3.73
CA SER A 28 14.52 26.81 -5.07
C SER A 28 15.13 25.41 -5.09
N ARG A 29 15.92 25.04 -4.07
CA ARG A 29 16.48 23.69 -3.94
C ARG A 29 15.39 22.65 -3.68
N TYR A 30 14.43 22.96 -2.83
CA TYR A 30 13.28 22.10 -2.53
C TYR A 30 12.45 21.81 -3.79
N LEU A 31 12.17 22.85 -4.58
CA LEU A 31 11.43 22.73 -5.84
C LEU A 31 12.17 21.90 -6.89
N LYS A 32 13.51 21.98 -6.94
CA LYS A 32 14.32 21.12 -7.82
C LYS A 32 14.33 19.66 -7.38
N GLN A 33 14.25 19.39 -6.07
CA GLN A 33 14.22 18.04 -5.53
C GLN A 33 12.85 17.38 -5.69
N HIS A 34 11.78 18.17 -5.71
CA HIS A 34 10.39 17.71 -5.83
C HIS A 34 9.73 18.19 -7.14
N SER A 35 10.49 18.26 -8.23
CA SER A 35 10.00 18.74 -9.53
C SER A 35 9.00 17.80 -10.20
N GLU A 36 8.92 16.53 -9.77
CA GLU A 36 7.96 15.55 -10.27
C GLU A 36 6.58 15.67 -9.61
N ALA A 37 6.52 16.22 -8.39
CA ALA A 37 5.30 16.30 -7.58
C ALA A 37 4.67 17.70 -7.55
N LEU A 38 5.44 18.74 -7.87
CA LEU A 38 4.98 20.13 -7.85
C LEU A 38 4.92 20.69 -9.27
N PRO A 39 3.81 21.34 -9.67
CA PRO A 39 3.70 21.93 -10.99
C PRO A 39 4.53 23.24 -11.03
N LEU A 40 5.58 23.26 -11.86
CA LEU A 40 6.38 24.44 -12.14
C LEU A 40 6.09 24.99 -13.53
N LYS A 41 5.82 26.29 -13.63
CA LYS A 41 5.69 26.98 -14.91
C LYS A 41 6.86 27.94 -15.11
N PRO A 42 7.65 27.80 -16.19
CA PRO A 42 8.66 28.80 -16.52
C PRO A 42 7.98 30.06 -17.08
N ASP A 43 8.22 31.22 -16.47
CA ASP A 43 7.76 32.52 -16.96
C ASP A 43 8.94 33.48 -17.11
N GLY A 44 9.55 33.46 -18.30
CA GLY A 44 10.73 34.27 -18.63
C GLY A 44 11.91 34.03 -17.68
N ARG A 45 12.25 35.03 -16.85
CA ARG A 45 13.39 35.00 -15.93
C ARG A 45 13.05 34.43 -14.54
N SER A 46 11.80 34.09 -14.29
CA SER A 46 11.30 33.58 -13.01
C SER A 46 10.49 32.31 -13.20
N SER A 47 10.64 31.35 -12.28
CA SER A 47 9.73 30.22 -12.22
C SER A 47 8.53 30.58 -11.35
N LEU A 48 7.33 30.30 -11.84
CA LEU A 48 6.08 30.41 -11.11
C LEU A 48 5.76 29.05 -10.47
N VAL A 49 5.28 29.12 -9.24
CA VAL A 49 4.87 27.96 -8.45
C VAL A 49 3.44 28.17 -8.01
N GLU A 50 2.64 27.11 -8.07
CA GLU A 50 1.30 27.12 -7.52
C GLU A 50 1.37 27.10 -5.98
N PHE A 51 0.91 28.18 -5.35
CA PHE A 51 1.06 28.34 -3.90
C PHE A 51 0.28 27.30 -3.08
N GLY A 52 -0.94 26.94 -3.53
CA GLY A 52 -1.77 25.94 -2.86
C GLY A 52 -1.11 24.56 -2.82
N ALA A 53 -0.62 24.10 -3.97
CA ALA A 53 0.10 22.82 -4.09
C ALA A 53 1.39 22.81 -3.27
N LEU A 54 2.13 23.93 -3.24
CA LEU A 54 3.36 24.07 -2.46
C LEU A 54 3.11 23.96 -0.95
N VAL A 55 2.06 24.59 -0.44
CA VAL A 55 1.71 24.54 1.00
C VAL A 55 1.26 23.14 1.40
N ALA A 56 0.40 22.49 0.60
CA ALA A 56 -0.07 21.13 0.87
C ALA A 56 1.09 20.10 0.84
N HIS A 57 1.94 20.18 -0.18
CA HIS A 57 3.08 19.27 -0.28
C HIS A 57 4.09 19.50 0.86
N ARG A 58 4.26 20.74 1.34
CA ARG A 58 5.14 21.03 2.48
C ARG A 58 4.54 20.62 3.81
N SER A 59 3.23 20.75 4.04
CA SER A 59 2.59 20.29 5.28
C SER A 59 2.61 18.76 5.42
N GLU A 60 2.59 18.03 4.30
CA GLU A 60 2.71 16.58 4.28
C GLU A 60 4.16 16.10 4.47
N ASN A 61 5.12 16.74 3.80
CA ASN A 61 6.51 16.26 3.78
C ASN A 61 7.42 16.89 4.83
N VAL A 62 7.09 18.09 5.31
CA VAL A 62 7.83 18.79 6.34
C VAL A 62 6.97 18.85 7.58
N ARG A 63 7.38 18.13 8.64
CA ARG A 63 6.83 18.34 9.99
C ARG A 63 7.26 19.72 10.49
N VAL A 64 6.61 20.77 10.00
CA VAL A 64 6.74 22.12 10.53
C VAL A 64 6.09 22.08 11.91
N ARG A 65 6.91 22.03 12.96
CA ARG A 65 6.42 22.30 14.31
C ARG A 65 6.10 23.80 14.32
N PRO A 66 4.82 24.23 14.40
CA PRO A 66 4.53 25.65 14.58
C PRO A 66 5.17 26.06 15.90
N LEU A 67 6.26 26.83 15.84
CA LEU A 67 6.83 27.41 17.03
C LEU A 67 5.87 28.52 17.48
N PRO A 68 5.31 28.44 18.69
CA PRO A 68 4.58 29.56 19.23
C PRO A 68 5.54 30.75 19.36
N ILE A 69 5.01 31.92 18.99
CA ILE A 69 5.62 33.25 19.07
C ILE A 69 6.32 33.39 20.44
N PRO A 70 7.61 33.76 20.50
CA PRO A 70 8.33 33.81 21.77
C PRO A 70 7.86 35.00 22.60
N ALA A 71 7.16 34.71 23.70
CA ALA A 71 7.07 35.63 24.82
C ALA A 71 8.42 35.70 25.55
N VAL A 72 8.86 36.94 25.75
CA VAL A 72 9.94 37.47 26.59
C VAL A 72 10.54 36.53 27.66
N ALA A 73 11.87 36.38 27.54
CA ALA A 73 12.93 36.00 28.48
C ALA A 73 12.60 35.69 29.96
N ILE A 74 13.17 34.58 30.47
CA ILE A 74 13.97 34.55 31.73
C ILE A 74 15.10 33.52 31.56
N SER A 75 16.36 33.95 31.70
CA SER A 75 17.55 33.09 31.72
C SER A 75 17.84 32.59 33.14
N VAL A 76 18.12 31.30 33.29
CA VAL A 76 18.65 30.69 34.52
C VAL A 76 19.88 29.86 34.14
N PRO A 77 21.05 30.03 34.79
CA PRO A 77 22.25 29.27 34.44
C PRO A 77 22.28 27.95 35.21
N HIS A 78 22.29 26.81 34.50
CA HIS A 78 22.60 25.51 35.08
C HIS A 78 23.98 25.03 34.59
N LEU A 79 24.89 24.95 35.56
CA LEU A 79 26.19 24.28 35.50
C LEU A 79 26.04 22.78 35.19
N GLY A 80 26.90 22.24 34.33
CA GLY A 80 27.17 20.80 34.27
C GLY A 80 26.90 20.17 32.91
N ALA A 81 27.86 20.34 32.00
CA ALA A 81 27.95 19.58 30.77
C ALA A 81 28.29 18.11 31.09
N THR A 82 27.33 17.20 30.91
CA THR A 82 27.61 15.80 30.60
C THR A 82 27.21 15.56 29.15
N HIS A 83 28.23 15.36 28.32
CA HIS A 83 28.13 15.10 26.89
C HIS A 83 27.10 14.00 26.59
N GLY A 84 25.94 14.41 26.09
CA GLY A 84 25.06 13.55 25.33
C GLY A 84 25.78 13.15 24.05
N VAL A 85 26.23 11.89 23.98
CA VAL A 85 26.62 11.26 22.72
C VAL A 85 25.33 11.04 21.94
N LEU A 86 24.89 12.09 21.24
CA LEU A 86 24.03 11.92 20.07
C LEU A 86 24.77 10.94 19.15
N PRO A 87 24.17 9.81 18.74
CA PRO A 87 24.78 9.01 17.70
C PRO A 87 24.85 9.93 16.48
N THR A 88 26.07 10.31 16.12
CA THR A 88 26.37 10.92 14.84
C THR A 88 25.80 9.98 13.81
N ARG A 89 24.60 10.30 13.31
CA ARG A 89 23.91 9.58 12.24
C ARG A 89 24.72 9.87 10.98
N THR A 90 25.84 9.18 10.87
CA THR A 90 26.86 9.38 9.87
C THR A 90 26.23 9.11 8.52
N GLN A 91 26.58 9.91 7.53
CA GLN A 91 26.07 9.79 6.16
C GLN A 91 26.25 8.38 5.56
N SER A 92 27.12 7.55 6.16
CA SER A 92 27.27 6.11 5.88
C SER A 92 25.99 5.29 6.10
N ASP A 93 25.17 5.60 7.11
CA ASP A 93 23.89 4.92 7.36
C ASP A 93 22.86 5.29 6.28
N GLY A 94 22.88 6.53 5.80
CA GLY A 94 22.06 6.95 4.65
C GLY A 94 22.49 6.27 3.34
N ALA A 95 23.79 6.14 3.09
CA ALA A 95 24.32 5.45 1.92
C ALA A 95 24.04 3.94 1.95
N ALA A 96 24.14 3.30 3.11
CA ALA A 96 23.81 1.88 3.29
C ALA A 96 22.34 1.60 3.00
N ARG A 97 21.42 2.42 3.53
CA ARG A 97 19.98 2.29 3.25
C ARG A 97 19.64 2.52 1.78
N LYS A 98 20.29 3.49 1.14
CA LYS A 98 20.11 3.71 -0.30
C LYS A 98 20.61 2.52 -1.12
N ALA A 99 21.80 2.00 -0.80
CA ALA A 99 22.34 0.82 -1.47
C ALA A 99 21.47 -0.43 -1.27
N GLN A 100 20.86 -0.58 -0.10
CA GLN A 100 19.93 -1.66 0.19
C GLN A 100 18.62 -1.52 -0.58
N ALA A 101 18.01 -0.33 -0.61
CA ALA A 101 16.83 -0.07 -1.44
C ALA A 101 17.11 -0.27 -2.95
N ASP A 102 18.28 0.18 -3.42
CA ASP A 102 18.72 -0.01 -4.80
C ASP A 102 19.04 -1.48 -5.12
N ALA A 103 19.33 -2.32 -4.11
CA ALA A 103 19.52 -3.76 -4.26
C ALA A 103 18.17 -4.49 -4.29
N GLU A 104 17.25 -4.14 -3.39
CA GLU A 104 15.87 -4.67 -3.35
C GLU A 104 15.11 -4.38 -4.66
N LEU A 105 15.25 -3.16 -5.21
CA LEU A 105 14.67 -2.81 -6.51
C LEU A 105 15.25 -3.67 -7.65
N ARG A 106 16.57 -3.91 -7.66
CA ARG A 106 17.18 -4.78 -8.67
C ARG A 106 16.77 -6.23 -8.53
N GLU A 107 16.54 -6.71 -7.32
CA GLU A 107 16.03 -8.05 -7.06
C GLU A 107 14.59 -8.20 -7.58
N MET A 108 13.73 -7.21 -7.31
CA MET A 108 12.38 -7.15 -7.88
C MET A 108 12.39 -7.14 -9.42
N ASP A 109 13.25 -6.32 -10.04
CA ASP A 109 13.42 -6.28 -11.50
C ASP A 109 13.90 -7.63 -12.08
N LEU A 110 14.79 -8.33 -11.37
CA LEU A 110 15.26 -9.66 -11.77
C LEU A 110 14.14 -10.70 -11.64
N ALA A 111 13.33 -10.64 -10.58
CA ALA A 111 12.19 -11.52 -10.37
C ALA A 111 11.09 -11.27 -11.44
N GLU A 112 10.86 -10.02 -11.83
CA GLU A 112 9.96 -9.66 -12.93
C GLU A 112 10.46 -10.25 -14.26
N ARG A 113 11.75 -10.10 -14.57
CA ARG A 113 12.37 -10.68 -15.77
C ARG A 113 12.34 -12.20 -15.79
N ARG A 114 12.43 -12.83 -14.63
CA ARG A 114 12.28 -14.29 -14.46
C ARG A 114 10.82 -14.75 -14.49
N LYS A 115 9.86 -13.83 -14.55
CA LYS A 115 8.41 -14.10 -14.48
C LYS A 115 8.01 -14.81 -13.20
N GLU A 116 8.75 -14.58 -12.12
CA GLU A 116 8.45 -15.12 -10.79
C GLU A 116 7.42 -14.26 -10.04
N LEU A 117 7.18 -13.03 -10.51
CA LEU A 117 6.14 -12.15 -9.98
C LEU A 117 4.86 -12.31 -10.80
N THR A 118 3.78 -12.76 -10.15
CA THR A 118 2.43 -12.71 -10.73
C THR A 118 1.73 -11.47 -10.18
N PRO A 119 1.24 -10.55 -11.03
CA PRO A 119 0.57 -9.36 -10.55
C PRO A 119 -0.73 -9.74 -9.85
N TYR A 120 -0.96 -9.12 -8.69
CA TYR A 120 -2.15 -9.37 -7.87
C TYR A 120 -3.46 -9.24 -8.66
N ALA A 121 -3.55 -8.25 -9.56
CA ALA A 121 -4.73 -8.02 -10.38
C ALA A 121 -5.07 -9.22 -11.29
N GLU A 122 -4.08 -9.92 -11.84
CA GLU A 122 -4.31 -11.11 -12.66
C GLU A 122 -4.80 -12.28 -11.80
N VAL A 123 -4.23 -12.45 -10.60
CA VAL A 123 -4.65 -13.51 -9.67
C VAL A 123 -6.09 -13.30 -9.20
N ASP A 124 -6.45 -12.06 -8.83
CA ASP A 124 -7.81 -11.71 -8.41
C ASP A 124 -8.81 -11.94 -9.56
N GLN A 125 -8.48 -11.49 -10.77
CA GLN A 125 -9.34 -11.69 -11.94
C GLN A 125 -9.50 -13.19 -12.27
N ALA A 126 -8.39 -13.94 -12.33
CA ALA A 126 -8.42 -15.38 -12.58
C ALA A 126 -9.22 -16.13 -11.50
N GLY A 127 -9.12 -15.71 -10.23
CA GLY A 127 -9.91 -16.26 -9.14
C GLY A 127 -11.42 -16.04 -9.33
N ARG A 128 -11.83 -14.82 -9.69
CA ARG A 128 -13.24 -14.51 -9.97
C ARG A 128 -13.77 -15.30 -11.17
N ASP A 129 -12.98 -15.40 -12.23
CA ASP A 129 -13.35 -16.14 -13.43
C ASP A 129 -13.46 -17.64 -13.14
N ALA A 130 -12.55 -18.21 -12.35
CA ALA A 130 -12.62 -19.60 -11.92
C ALA A 130 -13.90 -19.90 -11.12
N VAL A 131 -14.29 -19.01 -10.20
CA VAL A 131 -15.54 -19.16 -9.43
C VAL A 131 -16.76 -19.09 -10.34
N ALA A 132 -16.79 -18.14 -11.29
CA ALA A 132 -17.88 -18.02 -12.25
C ALA A 132 -17.99 -19.28 -13.16
N MET A 133 -16.86 -19.78 -13.67
CA MET A 133 -16.82 -21.01 -14.46
C MET A 133 -17.32 -22.21 -13.66
N MET A 134 -16.86 -22.36 -12.41
CA MET A 134 -17.31 -23.42 -11.50
C MET A 134 -18.83 -23.36 -11.28
N GLN A 135 -19.40 -22.20 -10.99
CA GLN A 135 -20.84 -22.04 -10.80
C GLN A 135 -21.62 -22.43 -12.05
N SER A 136 -21.17 -21.99 -13.23
CA SER A 136 -21.81 -22.35 -14.51
C SER A 136 -21.74 -23.86 -14.80
N ALA A 137 -20.64 -24.51 -14.41
CA ALA A 137 -20.48 -25.96 -14.56
C ALA A 137 -21.42 -26.72 -13.62
N PHE A 138 -21.59 -26.26 -12.38
CA PHE A 138 -22.54 -26.83 -11.43
C PHE A 138 -23.98 -26.75 -11.94
N GLU A 139 -24.39 -25.62 -12.51
CA GLU A 139 -25.75 -25.47 -13.05
C GLU A 139 -26.03 -26.48 -14.17
N ARG A 140 -25.09 -26.63 -15.12
CA ARG A 140 -25.20 -27.63 -16.20
C ARG A 140 -25.20 -29.07 -15.68
N ALA A 141 -24.40 -29.35 -14.66
CA ALA A 141 -24.35 -30.67 -14.03
C ALA A 141 -25.69 -31.00 -13.32
N ILE A 142 -26.28 -30.03 -12.62
CA ILE A 142 -27.59 -30.19 -11.98
C ILE A 142 -28.69 -30.50 -13.00
N ASP A 143 -28.69 -29.82 -14.14
CA ASP A 143 -29.69 -30.07 -15.19
C ASP A 143 -29.55 -31.49 -15.77
N THR A 144 -28.31 -31.94 -15.97
CA THR A 144 -28.01 -33.30 -16.45
C THR A 144 -28.44 -34.36 -15.44
N GLU A 145 -28.05 -34.21 -14.17
CA GLU A 145 -28.39 -35.14 -13.09
C GLU A 145 -29.90 -35.18 -12.81
N ALA A 146 -30.59 -34.03 -12.88
CA ALA A 146 -32.04 -34.01 -12.73
C ALA A 146 -32.73 -34.86 -13.80
N SER A 147 -32.27 -34.78 -15.05
CA SER A 147 -32.76 -35.62 -16.15
C SER A 147 -32.49 -37.11 -15.89
N THR A 148 -31.26 -37.46 -15.48
CA THR A 148 -30.89 -38.84 -15.16
C THR A 148 -31.71 -39.41 -14.00
N LEU A 149 -31.94 -38.64 -12.93
CA LEU A 149 -32.73 -39.06 -11.77
C LEU A 149 -34.21 -39.20 -12.10
N SER A 150 -34.75 -38.33 -12.95
CA SER A 150 -36.11 -38.43 -13.48
C SER A 150 -36.30 -39.75 -14.24
N LEU A 151 -35.38 -40.09 -15.16
CA LEU A 151 -35.44 -41.33 -15.93
C LEU A 151 -35.28 -42.58 -15.06
N LYS A 152 -34.38 -42.54 -14.07
CA LYS A 152 -34.03 -43.71 -13.26
C LYS A 152 -35.04 -44.03 -12.17
N TYR A 153 -35.62 -43.00 -11.55
CA TYR A 153 -36.46 -43.15 -10.36
C TYR A 153 -37.90 -42.65 -10.57
N GLY A 154 -38.23 -42.14 -11.76
CA GLY A 154 -39.56 -41.60 -12.06
C GLY A 154 -39.87 -40.30 -11.30
N TRP A 155 -38.85 -39.61 -10.79
CA TRP A 155 -39.02 -38.36 -10.05
C TRP A 155 -39.37 -37.20 -10.98
N GLU A 156 -40.17 -36.26 -10.52
CA GLU A 156 -40.47 -35.06 -11.30
C GLU A 156 -39.20 -34.19 -11.45
N GLU A 157 -38.71 -34.06 -12.68
CA GLU A 157 -37.46 -33.36 -13.00
C GLU A 157 -37.40 -31.94 -12.43
N ARG A 158 -38.53 -31.21 -12.47
CA ARG A 158 -38.63 -29.85 -11.92
C ARG A 158 -38.36 -29.81 -10.42
N VAL A 159 -38.89 -30.77 -9.67
CA VAL A 159 -38.72 -30.86 -8.21
C VAL A 159 -37.28 -31.24 -7.87
N VAL A 160 -36.72 -32.22 -8.59
CA VAL A 160 -35.33 -32.65 -8.40
C VAL A 160 -34.35 -31.52 -8.70
N ARG A 161 -34.55 -30.80 -9.81
CA ARG A 161 -33.72 -29.65 -10.18
C ARG A 161 -33.75 -28.56 -9.11
N LEU A 162 -34.93 -28.26 -8.56
CA LEU A 162 -35.07 -27.27 -7.48
C LEU A 162 -34.35 -27.73 -6.20
N ALA A 163 -34.52 -29.01 -5.83
CA ALA A 163 -33.85 -29.58 -4.66
C ALA A 163 -32.32 -29.55 -4.80
N LEU A 164 -31.78 -29.96 -5.95
CA LEU A 164 -30.35 -29.93 -6.24
C LEU A 164 -29.78 -28.50 -6.27
N LYS A 165 -30.51 -27.53 -6.83
CA LYS A 165 -30.11 -26.11 -6.79
C LYS A 165 -30.04 -25.58 -5.36
N ASN A 166 -31.02 -25.90 -4.52
CA ASN A 166 -31.01 -25.51 -3.10
C ASN A 166 -29.89 -26.19 -2.33
N PHE A 167 -29.62 -27.46 -2.61
CA PHE A 167 -28.50 -28.20 -2.03
C PHE A 167 -27.15 -27.56 -2.40
N ALA A 168 -26.93 -27.28 -3.69
CA ALA A 168 -25.71 -26.63 -4.16
C ALA A 168 -25.51 -25.25 -3.51
N LYS A 169 -26.57 -24.44 -3.42
CA LYS A 169 -26.53 -23.13 -2.76
C LYS A 169 -26.13 -23.25 -1.27
N THR A 170 -26.69 -24.23 -0.57
CA THR A 170 -26.37 -24.47 0.85
C THR A 170 -24.94 -24.98 1.01
N GLY A 171 -24.50 -25.91 0.16
CA GLY A 171 -23.13 -26.42 0.14
C GLY A 171 -22.11 -25.31 -0.09
N LEU A 172 -22.35 -24.42 -1.06
CA LEU A 172 -21.49 -23.25 -1.32
C LEU A 172 -21.44 -22.28 -0.14
N ALA A 173 -22.54 -22.08 0.58
CA ALA A 173 -22.57 -21.24 1.76
C ALA A 173 -21.73 -21.83 2.92
N VAL A 174 -21.85 -23.15 3.16
CA VAL A 174 -21.03 -23.85 4.15
C VAL A 174 -19.55 -23.83 3.76
N PHE A 175 -19.24 -24.08 2.49
CA PHE A 175 -17.89 -24.02 1.97
C PHE A 175 -17.26 -22.63 2.17
N ASN A 176 -17.96 -21.56 1.79
CA ASN A 176 -17.49 -20.19 1.97
C ASN A 176 -17.17 -19.90 3.44
N ARG A 177 -18.08 -20.27 4.36
CA ARG A 177 -17.85 -20.12 5.80
C ARG A 177 -16.57 -20.82 6.25
N GLN A 178 -16.35 -22.07 5.84
CA GLN A 178 -15.15 -22.83 6.22
C GLN A 178 -13.87 -22.23 5.63
N VAL A 179 -13.92 -21.68 4.42
CA VAL A 179 -12.78 -20.98 3.80
C VAL A 179 -12.45 -19.71 4.59
N LEU A 180 -13.45 -18.89 4.94
CA LEU A 180 -13.23 -17.70 5.76
C LEU A 180 -12.68 -18.03 7.14
N GLU A 181 -13.20 -19.06 7.80
CA GLU A 181 -12.68 -19.52 9.10
C GLU A 181 -11.19 -19.93 9.01
N LYS A 182 -10.79 -20.60 7.92
CA LYS A 182 -9.37 -20.96 7.69
C LYS A 182 -8.50 -19.75 7.39
N LEU A 183 -8.97 -18.81 6.56
CA LEU A 183 -8.23 -17.58 6.25
C LEU A 183 -8.04 -16.71 7.50
N ASP A 184 -9.07 -16.60 8.33
CA ASP A 184 -8.97 -15.90 9.62
C ASP A 184 -7.97 -16.59 10.56
N ALA A 185 -7.96 -17.93 10.59
CA ALA A 185 -6.99 -18.69 11.38
C ALA A 185 -5.54 -18.49 10.89
N MET A 186 -5.32 -18.47 9.58
CA MET A 186 -4.01 -18.17 8.99
C MET A 186 -3.56 -16.76 9.35
N ARG A 187 -4.43 -15.76 9.17
CA ARG A 187 -4.12 -14.37 9.53
C ARG A 187 -3.76 -14.21 11.00
N ARG A 188 -4.49 -14.88 11.90
CA ARG A 188 -4.18 -14.86 13.34
C ARG A 188 -2.84 -15.53 13.65
N ARG A 189 -2.44 -16.57 12.91
CA ARG A 189 -1.13 -17.21 13.05
C ARG A 189 -0.01 -16.27 12.62
N ASP A 190 -0.18 -15.61 11.48
CA ASP A 190 0.78 -14.62 10.96
C ASP A 190 0.92 -13.43 11.93
N ASP A 191 -0.20 -12.89 12.43
CA ASP A 191 -0.22 -11.79 13.41
C ASP A 191 0.37 -12.19 14.78
N ALA A 192 0.27 -13.47 15.15
CA ALA A 192 0.85 -14.00 16.39
C ALA A 192 2.37 -14.21 16.30
N GLY A 193 2.98 -14.05 15.12
CA GLY A 193 4.41 -14.28 14.91
C GLY A 193 4.82 -15.73 15.06
N ASP A 194 3.86 -16.66 14.91
CA ASP A 194 4.10 -18.11 14.95
C ASP A 194 4.63 -18.56 13.58
N ASP A 195 5.79 -18.00 13.22
CA ASP A 195 6.66 -18.45 12.14
C ASP A 195 7.36 -19.73 12.62
N ASP A 196 6.52 -20.74 12.88
CA ASP A 196 6.94 -22.05 13.32
C ASP A 196 7.60 -22.71 12.12
N MET A 197 8.93 -22.79 12.20
CA MET A 197 9.89 -23.49 11.38
C MET A 197 9.48 -24.95 11.11
N ALA A 198 8.44 -25.18 10.32
CA ALA A 198 7.81 -26.49 10.15
C ALA A 198 7.56 -26.87 8.68
N PHE A 199 8.18 -26.19 7.72
CA PHE A 199 8.13 -26.57 6.30
C PHE A 199 9.42 -27.18 5.75
N SER A 200 10.49 -27.29 6.54
CA SER A 200 11.80 -27.79 6.07
C SER A 200 12.10 -29.27 6.35
N GLU A 201 11.35 -29.98 7.19
CA GLU A 201 11.71 -31.37 7.58
C GLU A 201 10.98 -32.48 6.81
N GLN A 202 9.86 -32.23 6.11
CA GLN A 202 9.10 -33.32 5.46
C GLN A 202 9.53 -33.70 4.05
N THR A 203 10.46 -32.97 3.42
CA THR A 203 10.96 -33.30 2.07
C THR A 203 12.28 -34.05 2.04
N GLN A 204 12.94 -34.29 3.19
CA GLN A 204 14.23 -35.00 3.23
C GLN A 204 14.15 -36.50 3.59
N SER A 205 13.00 -37.05 3.97
CA SER A 205 12.89 -38.46 4.40
C SER A 205 12.34 -39.43 3.34
N LEU A 206 12.30 -39.04 2.06
CA LEU A 206 11.88 -39.90 0.95
C LEU A 206 12.93 -39.88 -0.17
N GLN A 207 14.13 -40.39 0.12
CA GLN A 207 15.04 -40.98 -0.86
C GLN A 207 15.70 -42.23 -0.27
#